data_AF-A0A7V9LCW0-F1
#
_entry.id   AF-A0A7V9LCW0-F1
#
_cell.length_a   1.000
_cell.length_b   1.000
_cell.length_c   1.000
_cell.angle_alpha   90.00
_cell.angle_beta   90.00
_cell.angle_gamma   90.00
#
_symmetry.space_group_name_H-M   'P 1'
#
loop_
_entity.id
_entity.type
_entity.pdbx_description
1 polymer ?
#
loop_
_entity_poly.entity_id
_entity_poly.type
_entity_poly.pdbx_seq_one_letter_code
_entity_poly.pdbx_strand_id
1 'polypeptide(L)'
;MTEPDVPAPTGTIHDLGYRRYEGARRSDRSRWRVIARHQVAIAWKTWWRFRAPLGLAIIAMSITAGMMMFASERKSSLGRAQIFAQRLIDTALPEAIIWFCRVGFLASLTLGATIVASDIQSGAFTFYFARSTRPRHYVIGKLVGLGALTALIVAAGPLVLAGLRLGVADNTDELVELLPVIPKTLAVGGLATLAYCAVPLGFSALLPNRRHALALWASYYLIFGAMAYALAHVASPAIGALDLPVDATTALL
;
A
#
# COMPACT_ATOMS: atom_id res chain seq x y z
N MET A 1 -35.76 65.36 18.60
CA MET A 1 -35.82 63.91 18.35
C MET A 1 -34.70 63.63 17.37
N THR A 2 -33.54 63.20 17.88
CA THR A 2 -32.32 63.00 17.09
C THR A 2 -32.24 61.52 16.70
N GLU A 3 -32.17 61.26 15.41
CA GLU A 3 -32.03 59.93 14.83
C GLU A 3 -30.64 59.35 15.17
N PRO A 4 -30.53 58.10 15.67
CA PRO A 4 -29.24 57.52 16.02
C PRO A 4 -28.45 57.15 14.77
N ASP A 5 -27.21 57.62 14.71
CA ASP A 5 -26.23 57.36 13.65
C ASP A 5 -25.81 55.87 13.66
N VAL A 6 -26.21 55.11 12.63
CA VAL A 6 -25.89 53.68 12.50
C VAL A 6 -24.60 53.56 11.69
N PRO A 7 -23.49 53.05 12.27
CA PRO A 7 -22.23 52.92 11.54
C PRO A 7 -22.40 51.93 10.38
N ALA A 8 -22.09 52.39 9.17
CA ALA A 8 -22.11 51.56 7.96
C ALA A 8 -21.11 50.39 8.11
N PRO A 9 -21.50 49.15 7.75
CA PRO A 9 -20.60 48.01 7.85
C PRO A 9 -19.46 48.14 6.84
N THR A 10 -18.26 48.45 7.34
CA THR A 10 -16.98 48.48 6.59
C THR A 10 -16.51 47.06 6.28
N GLY A 11 -17.30 46.31 5.53
CA GLY A 11 -16.93 45.03 4.95
C GLY A 11 -16.80 45.18 3.44
N THR A 12 -15.60 45.41 2.94
CA THR A 12 -15.35 45.42 1.49
C THR A 12 -15.56 44.00 0.98
N ILE A 13 -16.70 43.73 0.35
CA ILE A 13 -16.94 42.46 -0.33
C ILE A 13 -16.02 42.45 -1.54
N HIS A 14 -14.88 41.76 -1.41
CA HIS A 14 -14.07 41.43 -2.57
C HIS A 14 -14.86 40.43 -3.40
N ASP A 15 -15.64 40.95 -4.34
CA ASP A 15 -16.25 40.16 -5.39
C ASP A 15 -15.10 39.56 -6.21
N LEU A 16 -14.71 38.34 -5.85
CA LEU A 16 -13.77 37.53 -6.61
C LEU A 16 -14.50 37.16 -7.89
N GLY A 17 -14.56 38.12 -8.81
CA GLY A 17 -15.33 38.06 -10.05
C GLY A 17 -15.16 36.69 -10.66
N TYR A 18 -16.26 35.93 -10.69
CA TYR A 18 -16.24 34.56 -11.14
C TYR A 18 -15.88 34.54 -12.63
N ARG A 19 -14.60 34.34 -12.94
CA ARG A 19 -14.13 34.27 -14.32
C ARG A 19 -14.69 33.00 -14.92
N ARG A 20 -15.50 33.13 -15.97
CA ARG A 20 -16.06 31.99 -16.69
C ARG A 20 -14.90 31.13 -17.19
N TYR A 21 -15.01 29.81 -17.03
CA TYR A 21 -13.97 28.91 -17.49
C TYR A 21 -13.96 28.87 -19.03
N GLU A 22 -12.94 29.48 -19.63
CA GLU A 22 -12.76 29.55 -21.10
C GLU A 22 -11.89 28.40 -21.66
N GLY A 23 -11.33 27.55 -20.80
CA GLY A 23 -10.47 26.45 -21.23
C GLY A 23 -11.21 25.34 -21.96
N ALA A 24 -10.49 24.60 -22.81
CA ALA A 24 -11.01 23.40 -23.46
C ALA A 24 -11.45 22.37 -22.40
N ARG A 25 -12.73 21.95 -22.47
CA ARG A 25 -13.29 20.98 -21.54
C ARG A 25 -12.58 19.63 -21.71
N ARG A 26 -11.85 19.19 -20.67
CA ARG A 26 -11.25 17.85 -20.66
C ARG A 26 -12.32 16.78 -20.53
N SER A 27 -12.05 15.63 -21.13
CA SER A 27 -12.93 14.46 -21.06
C SER A 27 -13.18 14.02 -19.61
N ASP A 28 -14.43 13.63 -19.34
CA ASP A 28 -14.89 13.15 -18.03
C ASP A 28 -14.05 11.96 -17.51
N ARG A 29 -13.57 11.11 -18.43
CA ARG A 29 -12.75 9.93 -18.14
C ARG A 29 -11.41 10.27 -17.48
N SER A 30 -10.94 11.51 -17.56
CA SER A 30 -9.65 11.93 -16.97
C SER A 30 -9.76 12.41 -15.52
N ARG A 31 -10.97 12.66 -15.00
CA ARG A 31 -11.19 13.29 -13.68
C ARG A 31 -10.62 12.48 -12.51
N TRP A 32 -10.75 11.16 -12.55
CA TRP A 32 -10.21 10.27 -11.51
C TRP A 32 -8.69 10.34 -11.41
N ARG A 33 -7.98 10.58 -12.53
CA ARG A 33 -6.51 10.72 -12.55
C ARG A 33 -6.04 11.94 -11.78
N VAL A 34 -6.81 13.03 -11.82
CA VAL A 34 -6.49 14.25 -11.08
C VAL A 34 -6.58 13.99 -9.57
N ILE A 35 -7.62 13.28 -9.14
CA ILE A 35 -7.82 12.89 -7.74
C ILE A 35 -6.68 11.97 -7.27
N ALA A 36 -6.36 10.95 -8.05
CA ALA A 36 -5.26 10.03 -7.75
C ALA A 36 -3.90 10.76 -7.67
N ARG A 37 -3.58 11.62 -8.64
CA ARG A 37 -2.34 12.42 -8.65
C ARG A 37 -2.26 13.35 -7.46
N HIS A 38 -3.36 14.01 -7.11
CA HIS A 38 -3.43 14.90 -5.96
C HIS A 38 -3.16 14.14 -4.65
N GLN A 39 -3.75 12.95 -4.50
CA GLN A 39 -3.54 12.08 -3.34
C GLN A 39 -2.07 11.65 -3.21
N VAL A 40 -1.44 11.21 -4.31
CA VAL A 40 -0.01 10.87 -4.35
C VAL A 40 0.85 12.09 -3.97
N ALA A 41 0.55 13.26 -4.52
CA ALA A 41 1.28 14.48 -4.23
C ALA A 41 1.17 14.89 -2.75
N ILE A 42 -0.02 14.78 -2.13
CA ILE A 42 -0.20 15.07 -0.71
C ILE A 42 0.53 14.06 0.17
N ALA A 43 0.50 12.78 -0.19
CA ALA A 43 1.20 11.73 0.56
C ALA A 43 2.70 12.02 0.66
N TRP A 44 3.28 12.61 -0.38
CA TRP A 44 4.70 12.95 -0.44
C TRP A 44 5.12 14.21 0.31
N LYS A 45 4.17 15.08 0.70
CA LYS A 45 4.48 16.35 1.37
C LYS A 45 4.96 16.16 2.81
N THR A 46 4.40 15.18 3.51
CA THR A 46 4.70 14.96 4.94
C THR A 46 5.56 13.72 5.11
N TRP A 47 6.68 13.84 5.83
CA TRP A 47 7.60 12.74 6.09
C TRP A 47 6.92 11.50 6.69
N TRP A 48 6.11 11.71 7.74
CA TRP A 48 5.43 10.65 8.49
C TRP A 48 4.34 9.91 7.72
N ARG A 49 3.85 10.46 6.60
CA ARG A 49 2.73 9.84 5.86
C ARG A 49 3.20 8.70 4.98
N PHE A 50 4.08 9.02 4.02
CA PHE A 50 4.55 8.03 3.05
C PHE A 50 6.06 7.74 3.16
N ARG A 51 6.89 8.74 3.47
CA ARG A 51 8.35 8.56 3.46
C ARG A 51 8.84 7.65 4.58
N ALA A 52 8.25 7.77 5.78
CA ALA A 52 8.59 6.90 6.91
C ALA A 52 8.29 5.40 6.64
N PRO A 53 7.07 4.99 6.23
CA PRO A 53 6.81 3.58 5.91
C PRO A 53 7.60 3.15 4.67
N LEU A 54 7.80 4.00 3.65
CA LEU A 54 8.68 3.66 2.53
C LEU A 54 10.11 3.39 2.98
N GLY A 55 10.67 4.24 3.86
CA GLY A 55 12.00 4.04 4.42
C GLY A 55 12.13 2.72 5.19
N LEU A 56 11.11 2.37 5.99
CA LEU A 56 11.07 1.09 6.68
C LEU A 56 10.99 -0.10 5.71
N ALA A 57 10.24 0.03 4.62
CA ALA A 57 10.17 -0.98 3.55
C ALA A 57 11.54 -1.16 2.87
N ILE A 58 12.26 -0.07 2.60
CA ILE A 58 13.62 -0.10 2.03
C ILE A 58 14.59 -0.78 3.01
N ILE A 59 14.51 -0.48 4.31
CA ILE A 59 15.33 -1.13 5.33
C ILE A 59 15.07 -2.64 5.35
N ALA A 60 13.81 -3.07 5.39
CA ALA A 60 13.45 -4.49 5.34
C ALA A 60 13.96 -5.17 4.06
N MET A 61 13.84 -4.50 2.91
CA MET A 61 14.40 -4.97 1.64
C MET A 61 15.91 -5.15 1.72
N SER A 62 16.65 -4.13 2.18
CA SER A 62 18.11 -4.16 2.27
C SER A 62 18.62 -5.23 3.21
N ILE A 63 17.98 -5.41 4.37
CA ILE A 63 18.32 -6.47 5.33
C ILE A 63 18.13 -7.85 4.67
N THR A 64 16.97 -8.08 4.05
CA THR A 64 16.67 -9.37 3.40
C THR A 64 17.62 -9.64 2.24
N ALA A 65 17.87 -8.64 1.39
CA ALA A 65 18.80 -8.74 0.27
C ALA A 65 20.23 -9.05 0.75
N GLY A 66 20.68 -8.37 1.81
CA GLY A 66 21.97 -8.63 2.44
C GLY A 66 22.07 -10.04 3.01
N MET A 67 21.01 -10.53 3.67
CA MET A 67 20.93 -11.91 4.15
C MET A 67 21.02 -12.94 3.00
N MET A 68 20.30 -12.71 1.90
CA MET A 68 20.35 -13.59 0.72
C MET A 68 21.75 -13.62 0.09
N MET A 69 22.38 -12.45 -0.09
CA MET A 69 23.74 -12.35 -0.64
C MET A 69 24.77 -13.03 0.27
N PHE A 70 24.73 -12.74 1.57
CA PHE A 70 25.62 -13.37 2.54
C PHE A 70 25.47 -14.90 2.58
N ALA A 71 24.23 -15.39 2.53
CA ALA A 71 23.96 -16.83 2.49
C ALA A 71 24.44 -17.44 1.16
N SER A 72 24.33 -16.73 0.03
CA SER A 72 24.78 -17.23 -1.28
C SER A 72 26.28 -17.53 -1.30
N GLU A 73 27.09 -16.67 -0.70
CA GLU A 73 28.55 -16.87 -0.59
C GLU A 73 28.92 -18.11 0.23
N ARG A 74 28.04 -18.49 1.17
CA ARG A 74 28.24 -19.63 2.07
C ARG A 74 27.70 -20.94 1.52
N LYS A 75 27.00 -20.95 0.39
CA LYS A 75 26.50 -22.19 -0.25
C LYS A 75 27.61 -23.17 -0.63
N SER A 76 28.81 -22.67 -0.94
CA SER A 76 29.99 -23.48 -1.30
C SER A 76 30.73 -24.06 -0.09
N SER A 77 30.33 -23.71 1.14
CA SER A 77 30.92 -24.27 2.35
C SER A 77 30.50 -25.72 2.57
N LEU A 78 31.28 -26.51 3.31
CA LEU A 78 30.94 -27.90 3.61
C LEU A 78 30.21 -28.03 4.96
N GLY A 79 29.26 -28.97 5.03
CA GLY A 79 28.61 -29.38 6.27
C GLY A 79 27.43 -28.48 6.70
N ARG A 80 27.32 -28.20 8.00
CA ARG A 80 26.13 -27.52 8.58
C ARG A 80 25.93 -26.09 8.06
N ALA A 81 27.01 -25.41 7.65
CA ALA A 81 26.97 -24.05 7.17
C ALA A 81 26.23 -23.93 5.82
N GLN A 82 26.38 -24.92 4.93
CA GLN A 82 25.65 -25.00 3.66
C GLN A 82 24.15 -25.16 3.88
N ILE A 83 23.75 -26.10 4.75
CA ILE A 83 22.34 -26.37 5.06
C ILE A 83 21.67 -25.12 5.63
N PHE A 84 22.37 -24.42 6.54
CA PHE A 84 21.89 -23.17 7.12
C PHE A 84 21.73 -22.07 6.06
N ALA A 85 22.73 -21.90 5.17
CA ALA A 85 22.70 -20.92 4.10
C ALA A 85 21.51 -21.16 3.14
N GLN A 86 21.28 -22.42 2.74
CA GLN A 86 20.16 -22.76 1.86
C GLN A 86 18.81 -22.41 2.49
N ARG A 87 18.61 -22.80 3.76
CA ARG A 87 17.38 -22.48 4.50
C ARG A 87 17.15 -20.99 4.65
N LEU A 88 18.20 -20.20 4.89
CA LEU A 88 18.08 -18.74 4.96
C LEU A 88 17.58 -18.16 3.63
N ILE A 89 18.09 -18.63 2.50
CA ILE A 89 17.71 -18.14 1.18
C ILE A 89 16.25 -18.48 0.86
N ASP A 90 15.83 -19.70 1.17
CA ASP A 90 14.48 -20.18 0.86
C ASP A 90 13.41 -19.53 1.75
N THR A 91 13.75 -19.23 3.01
CA THR A 91 12.83 -18.57 3.96
C THR A 91 12.83 -17.04 3.88
N ALA A 92 13.90 -16.42 3.34
CA ALA A 92 14.06 -14.97 3.35
C ALA A 92 12.94 -14.23 2.61
N LEU A 93 12.48 -14.73 1.45
CA LEU A 93 11.43 -14.06 0.68
C LEU A 93 10.05 -14.13 1.35
N PRO A 94 9.56 -15.31 1.79
CA PRO A 94 8.32 -15.40 2.57
C PRO A 94 8.31 -14.50 3.82
N GLU A 95 9.41 -14.50 4.58
CA GLU A 95 9.55 -13.68 5.78
C GLU A 95 9.54 -12.18 5.46
N ALA A 96 10.21 -11.77 4.38
CA ALA A 96 10.18 -10.40 3.93
C ALA A 96 8.76 -9.94 3.58
N ILE A 97 7.95 -10.78 2.92
CA ILE A 97 6.56 -10.44 2.59
C ILE A 97 5.74 -10.14 3.84
N ILE A 98 5.91 -10.91 4.92
CA ILE A 98 5.26 -10.63 6.21
C ILE A 98 5.66 -9.24 6.72
N TRP A 99 6.94 -8.90 6.65
CA TRP A 99 7.42 -7.56 7.00
C TRP A 99 6.83 -6.46 6.11
N PHE A 100 6.81 -6.65 4.79
CA PHE A 100 6.18 -5.69 3.87
C PHE A 100 4.69 -5.50 4.14
N CYS A 101 3.96 -6.56 4.51
CA CYS A 101 2.56 -6.47 4.94
C CYS A 101 2.41 -5.63 6.22
N ARG A 102 3.29 -5.81 7.22
CA ARG A 102 3.30 -4.98 8.44
C ARG A 102 3.57 -3.50 8.12
N VAL A 103 4.49 -3.21 7.21
CA VAL A 103 4.77 -1.85 6.75
C VAL A 103 3.61 -1.29 5.92
N GLY A 104 3.01 -2.12 5.07
CA GLY A 104 1.81 -1.82 4.30
C GLY A 104 0.61 -1.47 5.18
N PHE A 105 0.45 -2.17 6.30
CA PHE A 105 -0.52 -1.81 7.33
C PHE A 105 -0.28 -0.39 7.85
N LEU A 106 0.95 -0.06 8.28
CA LEU A 106 1.29 1.28 8.76
C LEU A 106 1.03 2.36 7.70
N ALA A 107 1.40 2.10 6.45
CA ALA A 107 1.11 3.00 5.33
C ALA A 107 -0.40 3.17 5.10
N SER A 108 -1.17 2.09 5.12
CA SER A 108 -2.62 2.14 4.94
C SER A 108 -3.34 2.84 6.10
N LEU A 109 -2.78 2.79 7.31
CA LEU A 109 -3.28 3.49 8.49
C LEU A 109 -3.12 5.01 8.36
N THR A 110 -1.94 5.47 7.90
CA THR A 110 -1.65 6.91 7.77
C THR A 110 -2.25 7.53 6.51
N LEU A 111 -2.37 6.74 5.43
CA LEU A 111 -2.83 7.21 4.13
C LEU A 111 -4.30 6.91 3.92
N GLY A 112 -4.73 5.66 4.07
CA GLY A 112 -6.02 5.15 3.61
C GLY A 112 -7.15 5.28 4.64
N ALA A 113 -6.89 4.94 5.91
CA ALA A 113 -7.95 4.80 6.91
C ALA A 113 -8.76 6.09 7.16
N THR A 114 -8.16 7.25 6.91
CA THR A 114 -8.81 8.55 7.16
C THR A 114 -9.24 9.29 5.90
N ILE A 115 -9.02 8.71 4.72
CA ILE A 115 -8.97 9.46 3.47
C ILE A 115 -10.31 9.93 2.92
N VAL A 116 -11.40 9.25 3.29
CA VAL A 116 -12.77 9.63 2.95
C VAL A 116 -13.36 10.39 4.14
N ALA A 117 -13.18 9.89 5.36
CA ALA A 117 -13.61 10.56 6.58
C ALA A 117 -13.06 12.00 6.68
N SER A 118 -11.82 12.25 6.25
CA SER A 118 -11.22 13.59 6.21
C SER A 118 -11.92 14.51 5.21
N ASP A 119 -12.36 13.97 4.07
CA ASP A 119 -13.09 14.73 3.06
C ASP A 119 -14.51 15.07 3.55
N ILE A 120 -15.14 14.17 4.32
CA ILE A 120 -16.43 14.45 4.99
C ILE A 120 -16.24 15.57 6.01
N GLN A 121 -15.28 15.43 6.94
CA GLN A 121 -15.06 16.40 8.01
C GLN A 121 -14.68 17.80 7.50
N SER A 122 -13.94 17.88 6.41
CA SER A 122 -13.52 19.15 5.82
C SER A 122 -14.55 19.76 4.87
N GLY A 123 -15.68 19.10 4.63
CA GLY A 123 -16.66 19.53 3.64
C GLY A 123 -16.15 19.46 2.19
N ALA A 124 -15.06 18.72 1.94
CA ALA A 124 -14.45 18.60 0.62
C ALA A 124 -15.40 17.99 -0.42
N PHE A 125 -16.35 17.18 0.01
CA PHE A 125 -17.37 16.59 -0.87
C PHE A 125 -18.19 17.63 -1.62
N THR A 126 -18.51 18.77 -1.00
CA THR A 126 -19.22 19.86 -1.66
C THR A 126 -18.41 20.38 -2.85
N PHE A 127 -17.09 20.50 -2.72
CA PHE A 127 -16.22 20.93 -3.82
C PHE A 127 -16.05 19.87 -4.90
N TYR A 128 -15.96 18.58 -4.52
CA TYR A 128 -15.86 17.50 -5.48
C TYR A 128 -17.13 17.41 -6.34
N PHE A 129 -18.31 17.46 -5.73
CA PHE A 129 -19.58 17.25 -6.42
C PHE A 129 -20.23 18.51 -6.98
N ALA A 130 -19.82 19.71 -6.55
CA ALA A 130 -20.17 20.95 -7.24
C ALA A 130 -19.53 21.02 -8.65
N ARG A 131 -18.35 20.41 -8.81
CA ARG A 131 -17.81 20.06 -10.12
C ARG A 131 -18.49 18.77 -10.55
N SER A 132 -18.83 18.60 -11.82
CA SER A 132 -19.55 17.42 -12.36
C SER A 132 -18.79 16.07 -12.23
N THR A 133 -18.10 15.78 -11.12
CA THR A 133 -17.48 14.51 -10.83
C THR A 133 -18.55 13.53 -10.36
N ARG A 134 -18.59 12.34 -10.97
CA ARG A 134 -19.50 11.26 -10.53
C ARG A 134 -18.86 10.53 -9.34
N PRO A 135 -19.65 9.98 -8.39
CA PRO A 135 -19.13 9.23 -7.24
C PRO A 135 -18.14 8.12 -7.61
N ARG A 136 -18.39 7.39 -8.70
CA ARG A 136 -17.46 6.37 -9.21
C ARG A 136 -16.06 6.90 -9.54
N HIS A 137 -15.96 8.12 -10.07
CA HIS A 137 -14.66 8.72 -10.40
C HIS A 137 -13.90 9.15 -9.14
N TYR A 138 -14.63 9.56 -8.10
CA TYR A 138 -14.05 9.84 -6.79
C TYR A 138 -13.47 8.56 -6.17
N VAL A 139 -14.27 7.48 -6.09
CA VAL A 139 -13.84 6.21 -5.50
C VAL A 139 -12.67 5.60 -6.26
N ILE A 140 -12.75 5.53 -7.60
CA ILE A 140 -11.65 5.03 -8.43
C ILE A 140 -10.40 5.89 -8.25
N GLY A 141 -10.53 7.22 -8.23
CA GLY A 141 -9.39 8.11 -8.01
C GLY A 141 -8.70 7.86 -6.67
N LYS A 142 -9.49 7.67 -5.60
CA LYS A 142 -8.98 7.37 -4.26
C LYS A 142 -8.34 5.98 -4.17
N LEU A 143 -8.96 4.97 -4.79
CA LEU A 143 -8.43 3.61 -4.85
C LEU A 143 -7.12 3.54 -5.64
N VAL A 144 -7.05 4.20 -6.80
CA VAL A 144 -5.86 4.11 -7.66
C VAL A 144 -4.67 4.85 -7.04
N GLY A 145 -4.84 6.04 -6.48
CA GLY A 145 -3.71 6.74 -5.88
C GLY A 145 -3.25 6.10 -4.57
N LEU A 146 -4.17 5.56 -3.75
CA LEU A 146 -3.82 4.77 -2.57
C LEU A 146 -3.16 3.45 -2.99
N GLY A 147 -3.74 2.77 -3.98
CA GLY A 147 -3.23 1.54 -4.59
C GLY A 147 -1.82 1.70 -5.10
N ALA A 148 -1.51 2.77 -5.83
CA ALA A 148 -0.17 3.02 -6.33
C ALA A 148 0.86 3.19 -5.19
N LEU A 149 0.52 3.95 -4.14
CA LEU A 149 1.40 4.17 -2.99
C LEU A 149 1.62 2.86 -2.20
N THR A 150 0.55 2.12 -1.94
CA THR A 150 0.61 0.86 -1.20
C THR A 150 1.30 -0.23 -2.01
N ALA A 151 1.06 -0.33 -3.32
CA ALA A 151 1.72 -1.28 -4.21
C ALA A 151 3.24 -1.06 -4.26
N LEU A 152 3.68 0.20 -4.22
CA LEU A 152 5.10 0.52 -4.17
C LEU A 152 5.78 -0.05 -2.92
N ILE A 153 5.04 -0.20 -1.81
CA ILE A 153 5.56 -0.79 -0.58
C ILE A 153 5.40 -2.32 -0.61
N VAL A 154 4.17 -2.81 -0.80
CA VAL A 154 3.81 -4.20 -0.53
C VAL A 154 4.04 -5.11 -1.74
N ALA A 155 4.11 -4.58 -2.96
CA ALA A 155 4.34 -5.38 -4.17
C ALA A 155 5.76 -5.16 -4.73
N ALA A 156 6.20 -3.90 -4.87
CA ALA A 156 7.47 -3.62 -5.55
C ALA A 156 8.69 -4.15 -4.78
N GLY A 157 8.74 -3.97 -3.45
CA GLY A 157 9.84 -4.47 -2.62
C GLY A 157 10.00 -6.00 -2.69
N PRO A 158 8.95 -6.79 -2.40
CA PRO A 158 8.99 -8.24 -2.58
C PRO A 158 9.33 -8.67 -4.01
N LEU A 159 8.84 -7.97 -5.02
CA LEU A 159 9.14 -8.30 -6.42
C LEU A 159 10.63 -8.13 -6.76
N VAL A 160 11.28 -7.09 -6.21
CA VAL A 160 12.74 -6.91 -6.32
C VAL A 160 13.48 -8.06 -5.63
N LEU A 161 13.05 -8.45 -4.44
CA LEU A 161 13.65 -9.58 -3.72
C LEU A 161 13.43 -10.93 -4.42
N ALA A 162 12.28 -11.12 -5.06
CA ALA A 162 12.02 -12.28 -5.89
C ALA A 162 12.97 -12.32 -7.09
N GLY A 163 13.21 -11.18 -7.75
CA GLY A 163 14.23 -11.06 -8.79
C GLY A 163 15.65 -11.35 -8.29
N LEU A 164 15.99 -10.88 -7.08
CA LEU A 164 17.26 -11.21 -6.44
C LEU A 164 17.39 -12.71 -6.14
N ARG A 165 16.31 -13.37 -5.69
CA ARG A 165 16.30 -14.82 -5.44
C ARG A 165 16.60 -15.62 -6.70
N LEU A 166 16.08 -15.19 -7.86
CA LEU A 166 16.43 -15.76 -9.15
C LEU A 166 17.91 -15.51 -9.51
N GLY A 167 18.42 -14.31 -9.22
CA GLY A 167 19.83 -13.96 -9.47
C GLY A 167 20.85 -14.73 -8.63
N VAL A 168 20.41 -15.38 -7.54
CA VAL A 168 21.22 -16.21 -6.63
C VAL A 168 21.14 -17.71 -6.97
N ALA A 169 20.45 -18.09 -8.05
CA ALA A 169 20.40 -19.47 -8.52
C ALA A 169 21.79 -19.95 -8.97
N ASP A 170 22.15 -21.19 -8.62
CA ASP A 170 23.48 -21.75 -8.89
C ASP A 170 23.60 -22.32 -10.32
N ASN A 171 22.48 -22.77 -10.91
CA ASN A 171 22.44 -23.35 -12.25
C ASN A 171 21.13 -23.00 -12.99
N THR A 172 21.06 -23.40 -14.27
CA THR A 172 19.89 -23.12 -15.12
C THR A 172 18.65 -23.89 -14.68
N ASP A 173 18.81 -25.07 -14.10
CA ASP A 173 17.68 -25.89 -13.64
C ASP A 173 16.98 -25.27 -12.42
N GLU A 174 17.76 -24.84 -11.40
CA GLU A 174 17.26 -24.10 -10.23
C GLU A 174 16.60 -22.78 -10.67
N LEU A 175 17.18 -22.09 -11.65
CA LEU A 175 16.59 -20.86 -12.18
C LEU A 175 15.19 -21.10 -12.79
N VAL A 176 15.02 -22.18 -13.56
CA VAL A 176 13.73 -22.55 -14.15
C VAL A 176 12.73 -22.93 -13.06
N GLU A 177 13.17 -23.64 -12.02
CA GLU A 177 12.36 -24.01 -10.87
C GLU A 177 11.87 -22.78 -10.07
N LEU A 178 12.70 -21.75 -9.96
CA LEU A 178 12.38 -20.50 -9.27
C LEU A 178 11.56 -19.52 -10.10
N LEU A 179 11.46 -19.69 -11.43
CA LEU A 179 10.75 -18.77 -12.31
C LEU A 179 9.29 -18.49 -11.88
N PRO A 180 8.50 -19.47 -11.38
CA PRO A 180 7.16 -19.24 -10.86
C PRO A 180 7.08 -18.35 -9.61
N VAL A 181 8.20 -18.10 -8.91
CA VAL A 181 8.24 -17.22 -7.73
C VAL A 181 7.85 -15.79 -8.13
N ILE A 182 8.29 -15.29 -9.28
CA ILE A 182 7.98 -13.91 -9.75
C ILE A 182 6.45 -13.67 -9.86
N PRO A 183 5.68 -14.43 -10.65
CA PRO A 183 4.24 -14.21 -10.75
C PRO A 183 3.49 -14.50 -9.44
N LYS A 184 3.96 -15.45 -8.62
CA LYS A 184 3.39 -15.71 -7.28
C LYS A 184 3.58 -14.51 -6.36
N THR A 185 4.79 -13.97 -6.27
CA THR A 185 5.07 -12.77 -5.47
C THR A 185 4.26 -11.56 -5.97
N LEU A 186 4.13 -11.40 -7.29
CA LEU A 186 3.29 -10.35 -7.87
C LEU A 186 1.81 -10.53 -7.51
N ALA A 187 1.29 -11.76 -7.56
CA ALA A 187 -0.09 -12.06 -7.19
C ALA A 187 -0.35 -11.80 -5.70
N VAL A 188 0.54 -12.25 -4.81
CA VAL A 188 0.46 -11.99 -3.36
C VAL A 188 0.55 -10.49 -3.07
N GLY A 189 1.52 -9.79 -3.66
CA GLY A 189 1.67 -8.33 -3.49
C GLY A 189 0.48 -7.55 -4.04
N GLY A 190 -0.10 -7.99 -5.16
CA GLY A 190 -1.32 -7.42 -5.75
C GLY A 190 -2.55 -7.62 -4.86
N LEU A 191 -2.76 -8.84 -4.35
CA LEU A 191 -3.83 -9.15 -3.43
C LEU A 191 -3.71 -8.36 -2.12
N ALA A 192 -2.52 -8.30 -1.55
CA ALA A 192 -2.23 -7.53 -0.36
C ALA A 192 -2.49 -6.03 -0.61
N THR A 193 -2.04 -5.48 -1.75
CA THR A 193 -2.34 -4.10 -2.14
C THR A 193 -3.83 -3.84 -2.18
N LEU A 194 -4.62 -4.73 -2.81
CA LEU A 194 -6.07 -4.60 -2.86
C LEU A 194 -6.68 -4.60 -1.46
N ALA A 195 -6.27 -5.51 -0.58
CA ALA A 195 -6.75 -5.57 0.79
C ALA A 195 -6.43 -4.30 1.59
N TYR A 196 -5.16 -3.86 1.54
CA TYR A 196 -4.67 -2.65 2.22
C TYR A 196 -5.19 -1.34 1.60
N CYS A 197 -5.92 -1.39 0.49
CA CYS A 197 -6.60 -0.24 -0.09
C CYS A 197 -8.10 -0.28 0.14
N ALA A 198 -8.75 -1.39 -0.18
CA ALA A 198 -10.20 -1.52 -0.18
C ALA A 198 -10.77 -1.47 1.24
N VAL A 199 -10.19 -2.22 2.18
CA VAL A 199 -10.71 -2.32 3.55
C VAL A 199 -10.61 -0.99 4.32
N PRO A 200 -9.43 -0.34 4.43
CA PRO A 200 -9.34 0.94 5.13
C PRO A 200 -10.14 2.04 4.43
N LEU A 201 -10.25 2.02 3.10
CA LEU A 201 -11.09 2.96 2.38
C LEU A 201 -12.59 2.76 2.72
N GLY A 202 -13.03 1.50 2.80
CA GLY A 202 -14.38 1.14 3.22
C GLY A 202 -14.69 1.65 4.63
N PHE A 203 -13.82 1.37 5.60
CA PHE A 203 -13.98 1.90 6.96
C PHE A 203 -13.96 3.43 7.01
N SER A 204 -13.13 4.06 6.18
CA SER A 204 -13.11 5.52 6.06
C SER A 204 -14.42 6.10 5.52
N ALA A 205 -15.15 5.35 4.69
CA ALA A 205 -16.43 5.77 4.14
C ALA A 205 -17.60 5.56 5.12
N LEU A 206 -17.49 4.60 6.04
CA LEU A 206 -18.54 4.28 7.03
C LEU A 206 -18.60 5.28 8.19
N LEU A 207 -17.46 5.89 8.53
CA LEU A 207 -17.35 6.72 9.73
C LEU A 207 -17.09 8.19 9.36
N PRO A 208 -17.93 9.13 9.81
CA PRO A 208 -17.71 10.55 9.56
C PRO A 208 -16.51 11.09 10.36
N ASN A 209 -16.11 10.43 11.45
CA ASN A 209 -14.98 10.85 12.26
C ASN A 209 -13.67 10.17 11.84
N ARG A 210 -12.67 10.95 11.40
CA ARG A 210 -11.36 10.43 10.99
C ARG A 210 -10.65 9.61 12.06
N ARG A 211 -10.79 9.98 13.33
CA ARG A 211 -10.13 9.28 14.44
C ARG A 211 -10.75 7.89 14.65
N HIS A 212 -12.07 7.80 14.51
CA HIS A 212 -12.79 6.52 14.65
C HIS A 212 -12.48 5.61 13.46
N ALA A 213 -12.40 6.15 12.25
CA ALA A 213 -12.00 5.38 11.06
C ALA A 213 -10.59 4.78 11.19
N LEU A 214 -9.64 5.56 11.71
CA LEU A 214 -8.29 5.10 12.00
C LEU A 214 -8.29 3.97 13.05
N ALA A 215 -8.99 4.18 14.17
CA ALA A 215 -9.10 3.19 15.24
C ALA A 215 -9.74 1.89 14.74
N LEU A 216 -10.82 1.98 13.97
CA LEU A 216 -11.51 0.81 13.42
C LEU A 216 -10.60 -0.01 12.51
N TRP A 217 -9.85 0.64 11.60
CA TRP A 217 -8.89 -0.05 10.75
C TRP A 217 -7.77 -0.72 11.55
N ALA A 218 -7.21 -0.03 12.55
CA ALA A 218 -6.18 -0.60 13.41
C ALA A 218 -6.68 -1.82 14.19
N SER A 219 -7.85 -1.70 14.83
CA SER A 219 -8.46 -2.80 15.59
C SER A 219 -8.78 -3.99 14.69
N TYR A 220 -9.35 -3.75 13.51
CA TYR A 220 -9.63 -4.81 12.55
C TYR A 220 -8.35 -5.55 12.15
N TYR A 221 -7.29 -4.83 11.79
CA TYR A 221 -6.02 -5.44 11.40
C TYR A 221 -5.39 -6.25 12.54
N LEU A 222 -5.36 -5.72 13.75
CA LEU A 222 -4.73 -6.41 14.88
C LEU A 222 -5.49 -7.68 15.28
N ILE A 223 -6.83 -7.64 15.31
CA ILE A 223 -7.64 -8.78 15.72
C ILE A 223 -7.71 -9.81 14.58
N PHE A 224 -8.27 -9.41 13.44
CA PHE A 224 -8.51 -10.35 12.34
C PHE A 224 -7.22 -10.73 11.61
N GLY A 225 -6.23 -9.84 11.54
CA GLY A 225 -4.92 -10.17 10.99
C GLY A 225 -4.16 -11.17 11.86
N ALA A 226 -4.19 -11.02 13.20
CA ALA A 226 -3.58 -12.01 14.10
C ALA A 226 -4.32 -13.36 14.04
N MET A 227 -5.65 -13.34 13.98
CA MET A 227 -6.45 -14.57 13.79
C MET A 227 -6.12 -15.25 12.46
N ALA A 228 -6.07 -14.50 11.35
CA ALA A 228 -5.73 -15.05 10.05
C ALA A 228 -4.31 -15.63 10.02
N TYR A 229 -3.34 -14.94 10.65
CA TYR A 229 -1.98 -15.42 10.80
C TYR A 229 -1.92 -16.72 11.62
N ALA A 230 -2.59 -16.77 12.76
CA ALA A 230 -2.65 -17.97 13.60
C ALA A 230 -3.33 -19.13 12.88
N LEU A 231 -4.45 -18.88 12.18
CA LEU A 231 -5.13 -19.88 11.37
C LEU A 231 -4.24 -20.39 10.25
N ALA A 232 -3.45 -19.54 9.59
CA ALA A 232 -2.52 -19.96 8.55
C ALA A 232 -1.42 -20.90 9.07
N HIS A 233 -1.05 -20.83 10.36
CA HIS A 233 -0.08 -21.75 10.97
C HIS A 233 -0.69 -23.09 11.40
N VAL A 234 -2.01 -23.13 11.61
CA VAL A 234 -2.74 -24.32 12.08
C VAL A 234 -3.43 -25.06 10.92
N ALA A 235 -3.83 -24.33 9.87
CA ALA A 235 -4.48 -24.90 8.70
C ALA A 235 -3.49 -25.62 7.79
N SER A 236 -3.90 -26.78 7.27
CA SER A 236 -3.18 -27.55 6.24
C SER A 236 -2.99 -26.73 4.95
N PRO A 237 -1.88 -26.90 4.19
CA PRO A 237 -1.49 -26.02 3.08
C PRO A 237 -2.35 -26.29 1.83
N ALA A 238 -3.61 -25.83 1.86
CA ALA A 238 -4.54 -25.94 0.75
C ALA A 238 -4.67 -24.65 -0.07
N ILE A 239 -3.79 -23.66 0.15
CA ILE A 239 -3.64 -22.47 -0.71
C ILE A 239 -2.34 -22.57 -1.53
N GLY A 240 -1.96 -23.79 -1.92
CA GLY A 240 -0.70 -24.12 -2.61
C GLY A 240 -0.44 -23.37 -3.94
N ALA A 241 -1.46 -22.74 -4.52
CA ALA A 241 -1.30 -21.92 -5.73
C ALA A 241 -0.51 -20.63 -5.48
N LEU A 242 -0.57 -20.07 -4.26
CA LEU A 242 0.16 -18.85 -3.88
C LEU A 242 1.30 -19.10 -2.88
N ASP A 243 1.44 -20.34 -2.39
CA ASP A 243 2.56 -20.70 -1.54
C ASP A 243 3.87 -20.53 -2.31
N LEU A 244 4.76 -19.76 -1.69
CA LEU A 244 6.13 -19.62 -2.14
C LEU A 244 6.87 -20.88 -1.67
N PRO A 245 7.57 -21.58 -2.58
CA PRO A 245 8.26 -22.80 -2.23
C PRO A 245 9.30 -22.50 -1.14
N VAL A 246 9.16 -23.18 0.00
CA VAL A 246 10.12 -23.11 1.13
C VAL A 246 11.14 -24.26 1.03
N ASP A 247 10.85 -25.27 0.20
CA ASP A 247 11.71 -26.43 -0.03
C ASP A 247 11.78 -26.73 -1.54
N ALA A 248 12.88 -26.36 -2.21
CA ALA A 248 13.18 -26.89 -3.56
C ALA A 248 13.56 -28.38 -3.52
N THR A 249 13.92 -28.90 -2.34
CA THR A 249 14.35 -30.31 -2.16
C THR A 249 13.24 -31.35 -2.15
N THR A 250 11.97 -30.97 -2.03
CA THR A 250 10.83 -31.91 -2.02
C THR A 250 10.21 -32.15 -3.39
N ALA A 251 10.64 -31.46 -4.45
CA ALA A 251 10.18 -31.71 -5.82
C ALA A 251 10.88 -32.92 -6.49
N LEU A 252 11.83 -33.57 -5.82
CA LEU A 252 12.58 -34.73 -6.31
C LEU A 252 12.35 -36.03 -5.51
N LEU A 253 11.20 -36.16 -4.84
CA LEU A 253 10.68 -37.40 -4.29
C LEU A 253 9.21 -37.58 -4.69
#